data_AF-A0A519SI06-F1
#
_entry.id   AF-A0A519SI06-F1
#
_cell.length_a   1.000
_cell.length_b   1.000
_cell.length_c   1.000
_cell.angle_alpha   90.00
_cell.angle_beta   90.00
_cell.angle_gamma   90.00
#
_symmetry.space_group_name_H-M   'P 1'
#
loop_
_entity.id
_entity.type
_entity.pdbx_description
1 polymer ?
#
loop_
_entity_poly.entity_id
_entity_poly.type
_entity_poly.pdbx_seq_one_letter_code
_entity_poly.pdbx_strand_id
1 'polypeptide(L)'
;MNTLIKENLNNLFKRSYEQVIDYDFKKLIKNPKSFNLNLGFITNLYDNNEVKNLKKALKNPLLLSAFKDATTFSLNDPKVLEKLTRDIVDSIKLINEEASNKKAGSKNQIIFLEYNFSYQACFCGFGEGTYPILKSPEYISYNYKDEIYNGIGKIDLSEIFNNLTKLDNLMEELEIDEQIWDSDFYKNILSAYKYSACLTLHEVFEKLGNNLFSEISIAKPLYIYLNEHDLEAMNVFCIY
;
A
#
# COMPACT_ATOMS: atom_id res chain seq x y z
N MET A 1 4.67 18.60 -10.96
CA MET A 1 3.70 17.56 -10.55
C MET A 1 4.37 16.47 -9.74
N ASN A 2 5.37 15.76 -10.28
CA ASN A 2 6.08 14.70 -9.54
C ASN A 2 6.74 15.17 -8.23
N THR A 3 7.30 16.38 -8.16
CA THR A 3 7.79 16.97 -6.91
C THR A 3 6.71 17.05 -5.83
N LEU A 4 5.52 17.55 -6.17
CA LEU A 4 4.39 17.65 -5.23
C LEU A 4 3.90 16.25 -4.79
N ILE A 5 3.84 15.29 -5.72
CA ILE A 5 3.48 13.90 -5.39
C ILE A 5 4.48 13.33 -4.37
N LYS A 6 5.78 13.48 -4.64
CA LYS A 6 6.87 13.02 -3.76
C LYS A 6 6.82 13.70 -2.39
N GLU A 7 6.54 15.00 -2.33
CA GLU A 7 6.38 15.74 -1.08
C GLU A 7 5.19 15.22 -0.26
N ASN A 8 4.03 15.02 -0.89
CA ASN A 8 2.85 14.47 -0.23
C ASN A 8 3.13 13.07 0.33
N LEU A 9 3.75 12.19 -0.46
CA LEU A 9 4.13 10.84 -0.03
C LEU A 9 5.10 10.86 1.15
N ASN A 10 6.14 11.72 1.11
CA ASN A 10 7.08 11.86 2.22
C ASN A 10 6.41 12.35 3.49
N ASN A 11 5.48 13.32 3.39
CA ASN A 11 4.73 13.83 4.53
C ASN A 11 3.86 12.74 5.17
N LEU A 12 3.17 11.94 4.36
CA LEU A 12 2.33 10.84 4.81
C LEU A 12 3.15 9.71 5.45
N PHE A 13 4.25 9.32 4.81
CA PHE A 13 5.20 8.35 5.36
C PHE A 13 5.74 8.81 6.71
N LYS A 14 6.29 10.04 6.77
CA LYS A 14 6.87 10.60 7.99
C LYS A 14 5.86 10.66 9.13
N ARG A 15 4.65 11.16 8.85
CA ARG A 15 3.58 11.24 9.86
C ARG A 15 3.27 9.88 10.48
N SER A 16 3.20 8.82 9.65
CA SER A 16 2.90 7.47 10.11
C SER A 16 4.10 6.85 10.85
N TYR A 17 5.30 7.03 10.31
CA TYR A 17 6.54 6.50 10.84
C TYR A 17 6.90 7.07 12.22
N GLU A 18 6.72 8.38 12.42
CA GLU A 18 6.97 9.05 13.70
C GLU A 18 6.08 8.52 14.84
N GLN A 19 4.91 7.94 14.53
CA GLN A 19 4.05 7.32 15.55
C GLN A 19 4.58 5.97 16.05
N VAL A 20 5.48 5.32 15.29
CA VAL A 20 5.85 3.92 15.54
C VAL A 20 7.33 3.68 15.80
N ILE A 21 8.23 4.56 15.35
CA ILE A 21 9.69 4.36 15.41
C ILE A 21 10.24 4.05 16.81
N ASP A 22 9.70 4.70 17.85
CA ASP A 22 10.14 4.53 19.24
C ASP A 22 9.05 3.88 20.11
N TYR A 23 8.06 3.24 19.48
CA TYR A 23 6.95 2.67 20.21
C TYR A 23 7.38 1.44 21.01
N ASP A 24 7.13 1.46 22.31
CA ASP A 24 7.34 0.30 23.16
C ASP A 24 6.17 -0.67 23.00
N PHE A 25 6.38 -1.71 22.17
CA PHE A 25 5.39 -2.75 21.91
C PHE A 25 4.83 -3.40 23.18
N LYS A 26 5.61 -3.46 24.27
CA LYS A 26 5.15 -4.03 25.54
C LYS A 26 4.08 -3.18 26.22
N LYS A 27 3.94 -1.90 25.84
CA LYS A 27 2.90 -0.98 26.34
C LYS A 27 1.57 -1.10 25.59
N LEU A 28 1.48 -1.99 24.60
CA LEU A 28 0.27 -2.17 23.79
C LEU A 28 -0.90 -2.78 24.58
N ILE A 29 -0.71 -3.17 25.85
CA ILE A 29 -1.76 -3.67 26.75
C ILE A 29 -2.80 -2.57 27.00
N LYS A 30 -3.84 -2.55 26.18
CA LYS A 30 -5.08 -1.82 26.42
C LYS A 30 -6.23 -2.81 26.38
N ASN A 31 -7.06 -2.82 27.42
CA ASN A 31 -8.37 -3.47 27.39
C ASN A 31 -9.42 -2.36 27.43
N PRO A 32 -9.72 -1.73 26.28
CA PRO A 32 -10.66 -0.64 26.23
C PRO A 32 -12.06 -1.13 26.62
N LYS A 33 -12.89 -0.20 27.10
CA LYS A 33 -14.31 -0.50 27.33
C LYS A 33 -15.06 -0.41 25.99
N SER A 34 -15.92 -1.39 25.72
CA SER A 34 -16.80 -1.43 24.55
C SER A 34 -18.24 -1.70 24.96
N PHE A 35 -19.19 -1.18 24.19
CA PHE A 35 -20.60 -1.48 24.39
C PHE A 35 -20.90 -2.86 23.81
N ASN A 36 -21.30 -3.79 24.67
CA ASN A 36 -21.66 -5.14 24.22
C ASN A 36 -23.13 -5.15 23.81
N LEU A 37 -23.38 -5.28 22.50
CA LEU A 37 -24.75 -5.30 21.93
C LEU A 37 -25.62 -6.44 22.49
N ASN A 38 -25.03 -7.58 22.82
CA ASN A 38 -25.75 -8.74 23.35
C ASN A 38 -26.13 -8.57 24.83
N LEU A 39 -25.31 -7.85 25.59
CA LEU A 39 -25.50 -7.65 27.03
C LEU A 39 -26.19 -6.32 27.36
N GLY A 40 -26.20 -5.35 26.42
CA GLY A 40 -26.84 -4.04 26.61
C GLY A 40 -26.08 -3.10 27.56
N PHE A 41 -24.82 -3.38 27.89
CA PHE A 41 -24.01 -2.53 28.77
C PHE A 41 -22.54 -2.45 28.33
N ILE A 42 -21.83 -1.46 28.88
CA ILE A 42 -20.40 -1.26 28.65
C ILE A 42 -19.60 -2.28 29.46
N THR A 43 -18.84 -3.11 28.77
CA THR A 43 -17.92 -4.10 29.36
C THR A 43 -16.52 -3.91 28.77
N ASN A 44 -15.55 -4.70 29.24
CA ASN A 44 -14.24 -4.77 28.60
C ASN A 44 -14.37 -5.38 27.19
N LEU A 45 -13.64 -4.83 26.23
CA LEU A 45 -13.61 -5.34 24.85
C LEU A 45 -13.06 -6.76 24.82
N TYR A 46 -12.00 -7.02 25.59
CA TYR A 46 -11.34 -8.32 25.67
C TYR A 46 -11.60 -9.00 27.02
N ASP A 47 -11.76 -10.31 27.00
CA ASP A 47 -11.90 -11.12 28.20
C ASP A 47 -10.55 -11.31 28.94
N ASN A 48 -10.59 -11.97 30.09
CA ASN A 48 -9.39 -12.18 30.90
C ASN A 48 -8.37 -13.15 30.26
N ASN A 49 -8.84 -14.09 29.44
CA ASN A 49 -7.98 -15.05 28.73
C ASN A 49 -7.25 -14.35 27.59
N GLU A 50 -7.94 -13.54 26.79
CA GLU A 50 -7.36 -12.72 25.73
C GLU A 50 -6.29 -11.77 26.29
N VAL A 51 -6.59 -11.06 27.37
CA VAL A 51 -5.62 -10.18 28.05
C VAL A 51 -4.41 -10.97 28.56
N LYS A 52 -4.61 -12.20 29.05
CA LYS A 52 -3.54 -13.07 29.53
C LYS A 52 -2.68 -13.59 28.36
N ASN A 53 -3.30 -13.95 27.25
CA ASN A 53 -2.63 -14.37 26.02
C ASN A 53 -1.77 -13.23 25.46
N LEU A 54 -2.33 -12.03 25.32
CA LEU A 54 -1.60 -10.83 24.91
C LEU A 54 -0.38 -10.57 25.81
N LYS A 55 -0.57 -10.59 27.14
CA LYS A 55 0.54 -10.41 28.11
C LYS A 55 1.64 -11.46 27.98
N LYS A 56 1.29 -12.69 27.59
CA LYS A 56 2.26 -13.77 27.36
C LYS A 56 2.98 -13.56 26.03
N ALA A 57 2.26 -13.25 24.97
CA ALA A 57 2.80 -13.02 23.64
C ALA A 57 3.75 -11.82 23.59
N LEU A 58 3.46 -10.73 24.32
CA LEU A 58 4.35 -9.56 24.45
C LEU A 58 5.70 -9.85 25.14
N LYS A 59 5.91 -11.07 25.65
CA LYS A 59 7.20 -11.55 26.17
C LYS A 59 7.91 -12.48 25.19
N ASN A 60 7.30 -12.81 24.06
CA ASN A 60 7.88 -13.68 23.04
C ASN A 60 9.04 -12.92 22.33
N PRO A 61 10.28 -13.42 22.42
CA PRO A 61 11.43 -12.74 21.82
C PRO A 61 11.38 -12.69 20.29
N LEU A 62 10.77 -13.68 19.63
CA LEU A 62 10.60 -13.68 18.16
C LEU A 62 9.64 -12.57 17.74
N LEU A 63 8.50 -12.44 18.43
CA LEU A 63 7.55 -11.36 18.18
C LEU A 63 8.19 -9.99 18.41
N LEU A 64 8.95 -9.81 19.49
CA LEU A 64 9.66 -8.57 19.78
C LEU A 64 10.74 -8.24 18.72
N SER A 65 11.39 -9.25 18.16
CA SER A 65 12.36 -9.06 17.07
C SER A 65 11.64 -8.67 15.78
N ALA A 66 10.61 -9.40 15.38
CA ALA A 66 9.83 -9.11 14.18
C ALA A 66 9.18 -7.73 14.25
N PHE A 67 8.71 -7.34 15.43
CA PHE A 67 8.24 -6.00 15.71
C PHE A 67 9.30 -4.93 15.39
N LYS A 68 10.50 -5.09 15.96
CA LYS A 68 11.62 -4.16 15.73
C LYS A 68 11.96 -4.08 14.25
N ASP A 69 12.01 -5.22 13.56
CA ASP A 69 12.30 -5.30 12.13
C ASP A 69 11.21 -4.63 11.28
N ALA A 70 9.93 -4.76 11.67
CA ALA A 70 8.80 -4.12 11.00
C ALA A 70 8.77 -2.61 11.20
N THR A 71 9.30 -2.11 12.32
CA THR A 71 9.45 -0.67 12.58
C THR A 71 10.75 -0.08 12.03
N THR A 72 11.68 -0.91 11.56
CA THR A 72 12.94 -0.46 10.95
C THR A 72 12.76 -0.41 9.43
N PHE A 73 12.15 0.68 8.94
CA PHE A 73 11.90 0.85 7.50
C PHE A 73 13.21 1.03 6.74
N SER A 74 13.40 0.25 5.68
CA SER A 74 14.50 0.43 4.72
C SER A 74 13.94 0.95 3.41
N LEU A 75 14.13 2.25 3.16
CA LEU A 75 13.83 2.84 1.85
C LEU A 75 15.00 2.55 0.90
N ASN A 76 14.68 2.35 -0.37
CA ASN A 76 15.63 2.30 -1.47
C ASN A 76 16.60 1.10 -1.43
N ASP A 77 16.12 -0.07 -1.03
CA ASP A 77 16.88 -1.32 -1.22
C ASP A 77 17.15 -1.51 -2.73
N PRO A 78 18.43 -1.54 -3.17
CA PRO A 78 18.77 -1.66 -4.58
C PRO A 78 18.18 -2.91 -5.26
N LYS A 79 18.04 -4.02 -4.52
CA LYS A 79 17.46 -5.26 -5.07
C LYS A 79 15.98 -5.11 -5.35
N VAL A 80 15.27 -4.46 -4.43
CA VAL A 80 13.84 -4.17 -4.60
C VAL A 80 13.64 -3.23 -5.79
N LEU A 81 14.45 -2.16 -5.89
CA LEU A 81 14.39 -1.23 -7.02
C LEU A 81 14.64 -1.93 -8.37
N GLU A 82 15.65 -2.80 -8.45
CA GLU A 82 15.95 -3.56 -9.66
C GLU A 82 14.81 -4.51 -10.05
N LYS A 83 14.24 -5.22 -9.08
CA LYS A 83 13.12 -6.13 -9.30
C LYS A 83 11.88 -5.37 -9.81
N LEU A 84 11.47 -4.32 -9.11
CA LEU A 84 10.32 -3.49 -9.52
C LEU A 84 10.53 -2.85 -10.89
N THR A 85 11.77 -2.47 -11.21
CA THR A 85 12.12 -1.95 -12.54
C THR A 85 11.83 -2.98 -13.63
N ARG A 86 12.25 -4.24 -13.44
CA ARG A 86 11.95 -5.33 -14.38
C ARG A 86 10.45 -5.59 -14.48
N ASP A 87 9.77 -5.73 -13.33
CA ASP A 87 8.34 -6.01 -13.26
C ASP A 87 7.52 -4.94 -14.00
N ILE A 88 7.84 -3.66 -13.79
CA ILE A 88 7.18 -2.54 -14.48
C ILE A 88 7.47 -2.60 -15.97
N VAL A 89 8.72 -2.72 -16.40
CA VAL A 89 9.09 -2.74 -17.82
C VAL A 89 8.40 -3.88 -18.56
N ASP A 90 8.40 -5.08 -17.98
CA ASP A 90 7.76 -6.25 -18.59
C ASP A 90 6.23 -6.12 -18.60
N SER A 91 5.64 -5.55 -17.55
CA SER A 91 4.20 -5.26 -17.53
C SER A 91 3.79 -4.23 -18.58
N ILE A 92 4.58 -3.18 -18.79
CA ILE A 92 4.28 -2.17 -19.82
C ILE A 92 4.34 -2.77 -21.23
N LYS A 93 5.27 -3.71 -21.52
CA LYS A 93 5.28 -4.42 -22.80
C LYS A 93 3.97 -5.19 -23.05
N LEU A 94 3.48 -5.89 -22.03
CA LEU A 94 2.20 -6.62 -22.10
C LEU A 94 1.02 -5.66 -22.33
N ILE A 95 1.03 -4.50 -21.66
CA ILE A 95 0.02 -3.46 -21.88
C ILE A 95 0.06 -2.92 -23.31
N ASN A 96 1.25 -2.70 -23.89
CA ASN A 96 1.38 -2.24 -25.28
C ASN A 96 0.74 -3.23 -26.26
N GLU A 97 1.01 -4.53 -26.06
CA GLU A 97 0.46 -5.61 -26.87
C GLU A 97 -1.08 -5.66 -26.77
N GLU A 98 -1.64 -5.48 -25.57
CA GLU A 98 -3.08 -5.57 -25.38
C GLU A 98 -3.84 -4.29 -25.77
N ALA A 99 -3.30 -3.11 -25.42
CA ALA A 99 -3.91 -1.82 -25.73
C ALA A 99 -4.01 -1.57 -27.24
N SER A 100 -3.05 -2.10 -28.02
CA SER A 100 -3.08 -2.06 -29.49
C SER A 100 -4.28 -2.84 -30.07
N ASN A 101 -4.83 -3.80 -29.33
CA ASN A 101 -5.87 -4.71 -29.82
C ASN A 101 -7.31 -4.32 -29.43
N LYS A 102 -7.53 -3.59 -28.31
CA LYS A 102 -8.86 -3.50 -27.68
C LYS A 102 -9.68 -2.23 -27.94
N LYS A 103 -9.08 -1.06 -28.18
CA LYS A 103 -9.86 0.18 -28.49
C LYS A 103 -9.06 1.18 -29.33
N ALA A 104 -9.15 1.07 -30.66
CA ALA A 104 -8.56 2.07 -31.57
C ALA A 104 -9.11 3.48 -31.24
N GLY A 105 -8.22 4.42 -30.92
CA GLY A 105 -8.54 5.82 -30.64
C GLY A 105 -8.80 6.21 -29.18
N SER A 106 -8.83 5.25 -28.24
CA SER A 106 -8.91 5.57 -26.80
C SER A 106 -7.54 6.02 -26.26
N LYS A 107 -7.54 7.05 -25.42
CA LYS A 107 -6.33 7.56 -24.76
C LYS A 107 -6.37 7.26 -23.27
N ASN A 108 -5.33 6.59 -22.79
CA ASN A 108 -5.15 6.31 -21.37
C ASN A 108 -4.73 7.57 -20.62
N GLN A 109 -5.45 7.94 -19.55
CA GLN A 109 -5.12 9.12 -18.74
C GLN A 109 -4.91 8.79 -17.25
N ILE A 110 -5.38 7.62 -16.82
CA ILE A 110 -5.18 7.13 -15.45
C ILE A 110 -4.80 5.65 -15.45
N ILE A 111 -3.82 5.31 -14.62
CA ILE A 111 -3.41 3.94 -14.33
C ILE A 111 -3.56 3.71 -12.84
N PHE A 112 -4.27 2.66 -12.48
CA PHE A 112 -4.26 2.10 -11.13
C PHE A 112 -3.32 0.89 -11.10
N LEU A 113 -2.42 0.90 -10.13
CA LEU A 113 -1.68 -0.27 -9.68
C LEU A 113 -2.50 -0.88 -8.55
N GLU A 114 -3.33 -1.86 -8.88
CA GLU A 114 -4.23 -2.48 -7.92
C GLU A 114 -3.57 -3.70 -7.31
N TYR A 115 -3.27 -3.68 -6.01
CA TYR A 115 -2.68 -4.82 -5.32
C TYR A 115 -3.68 -5.60 -4.47
N ASN A 116 -3.43 -6.90 -4.40
CA ASN A 116 -4.17 -7.84 -3.56
C ASN A 116 -3.51 -8.04 -2.19
N PHE A 117 -4.13 -8.89 -1.35
CA PHE A 117 -3.63 -9.25 -0.01
C PHE A 117 -2.23 -9.89 -0.01
N SER A 118 -1.75 -10.40 -1.15
CA SER A 118 -0.40 -10.96 -1.33
C SER A 118 0.60 -9.92 -1.88
N TYR A 119 0.23 -8.64 -1.87
CA TYR A 119 1.03 -7.53 -2.36
C TYR A 119 1.47 -7.67 -3.83
N GLN A 120 0.65 -8.36 -4.63
CA GLN A 120 0.83 -8.44 -6.08
C GLN A 120 -0.06 -7.39 -6.73
N ALA A 121 0.54 -6.44 -7.44
CA ALA A 121 -0.18 -5.39 -8.15
C ALA A 121 -0.32 -5.71 -9.63
N CYS A 122 -1.46 -5.38 -10.22
CA CYS A 122 -1.68 -5.38 -11.66
C CYS A 122 -2.05 -3.97 -12.15
N PHE A 123 -1.99 -3.76 -13.47
CA PHE A 123 -2.29 -2.48 -14.09
C PHE A 123 -3.71 -2.46 -14.62
N CYS A 124 -4.46 -1.43 -14.22
CA CYS A 124 -5.78 -1.10 -14.75
C CYS A 124 -5.75 0.31 -15.34
N GLY A 125 -6.06 0.44 -16.63
CA GLY A 125 -5.96 1.70 -17.38
C GLY A 125 -7.33 2.18 -17.83
N PHE A 126 -7.60 3.47 -17.62
CA PHE A 126 -8.86 4.08 -17.98
C PHE A 126 -8.67 5.36 -18.80
N GLY A 127 -9.73 5.70 -19.54
CA GLY A 127 -9.77 6.85 -20.43
C GLY A 127 -9.69 8.21 -19.74
N GLU A 128 -10.02 9.23 -20.53
CA GLU A 128 -9.93 10.63 -20.12
C GLU A 128 -10.88 10.97 -18.96
N GLY A 129 -10.44 11.89 -18.10
CA GLY A 129 -11.17 12.30 -16.91
C GLY A 129 -10.49 13.47 -16.18
N THR A 130 -11.05 13.86 -15.04
CA THR A 130 -10.45 14.89 -14.18
C THR A 130 -9.83 14.22 -12.96
N TYR A 131 -8.52 13.98 -13.03
CA TYR A 131 -7.80 13.23 -12.01
C TYR A 131 -6.93 14.16 -11.14
N PRO A 132 -7.10 14.14 -9.80
CA PRO A 132 -6.41 15.07 -8.91
C PRO A 132 -5.01 14.60 -8.48
N ILE A 133 -4.17 15.53 -8.05
CA ILE A 133 -3.01 15.18 -7.20
C ILE A 133 -3.49 15.20 -5.74
N LEU A 134 -3.49 14.04 -5.13
CA LEU A 134 -3.99 13.76 -3.78
C LEU A 134 -2.97 14.18 -2.72
N LYS A 135 -3.47 14.77 -1.63
CA LYS A 135 -2.71 15.09 -0.41
C LYS A 135 -2.84 14.00 0.67
N SER A 136 -3.88 13.19 0.56
CA SER A 136 -4.22 12.05 1.41
C SER A 136 -4.87 10.97 0.54
N PRO A 137 -4.91 9.70 0.97
CA PRO A 137 -5.68 8.67 0.27
C PRO A 137 -7.14 9.10 0.10
N GLU A 138 -7.67 8.96 -1.11
CA GLU A 138 -9.05 9.33 -1.44
C GLU A 138 -9.62 8.35 -2.49
N TYR A 139 -10.95 8.18 -2.48
CA TYR A 139 -11.67 7.52 -3.56
C TYR A 139 -11.66 8.41 -4.80
N ILE A 140 -11.18 7.87 -5.92
CA ILE A 140 -11.12 8.59 -7.20
C ILE A 140 -12.35 8.23 -8.02
N SER A 141 -13.06 9.24 -8.52
CA SER A 141 -14.12 9.01 -9.51
C SER A 141 -13.50 8.82 -10.89
N TYR A 142 -13.83 7.70 -11.55
CA TYR A 142 -13.44 7.41 -12.92
C TYR A 142 -14.57 6.69 -13.66
N ASN A 143 -14.56 6.76 -14.99
CA ASN A 143 -15.56 6.06 -15.80
C ASN A 143 -15.11 4.62 -16.07
N TYR A 144 -15.65 3.66 -15.30
CA TYR A 144 -15.39 2.23 -15.50
C TYR A 144 -15.76 1.73 -16.91
N LYS A 145 -16.66 2.42 -17.64
CA LYS A 145 -16.99 2.06 -19.03
C LYS A 145 -15.87 2.40 -20.02
N ASP A 146 -14.99 3.31 -19.64
CA ASP A 146 -13.81 3.71 -20.41
C ASP A 146 -12.55 2.94 -20.01
N GLU A 147 -12.73 1.73 -19.44
CA GLU A 147 -11.64 0.78 -19.24
C GLU A 147 -10.97 0.44 -20.59
N ILE A 148 -9.65 0.59 -20.64
CA ILE A 148 -8.81 0.28 -21.82
C ILE A 148 -8.18 -1.09 -21.62
N TYR A 149 -7.71 -1.35 -20.40
CA TYR A 149 -7.18 -2.62 -19.96
C TYR A 149 -7.39 -2.78 -18.46
N ASN A 150 -7.47 -4.03 -18.00
CA ASN A 150 -7.72 -4.38 -16.61
C ASN A 150 -6.95 -5.63 -16.24
N GLY A 151 -6.23 -5.59 -15.12
CA GLY A 151 -5.50 -6.72 -14.59
C GLY A 151 -4.31 -7.16 -15.43
N ILE A 152 -3.69 -6.27 -16.20
CA ILE A 152 -2.53 -6.61 -17.04
C ILE A 152 -1.24 -6.48 -16.24
N GLY A 153 -0.30 -7.39 -16.50
CA GLY A 153 1.03 -7.34 -15.92
C GLY A 153 1.00 -7.67 -14.43
N LYS A 154 2.19 -7.61 -13.82
CA LYS A 154 2.37 -7.98 -12.43
C LYS A 154 3.58 -7.26 -11.85
N ILE A 155 3.37 -6.60 -10.72
CA ILE A 155 4.43 -6.05 -9.87
C ILE A 155 4.37 -6.74 -8.51
N ASP A 156 5.50 -7.27 -8.07
CA ASP A 156 5.60 -7.93 -6.78
C ASP A 156 6.15 -6.98 -5.72
N LEU A 157 5.24 -6.44 -4.88
CA LEU A 157 5.58 -5.54 -3.78
C LEU A 157 5.94 -6.31 -2.49
N SER A 158 5.84 -7.65 -2.46
CA SER A 158 5.99 -8.45 -1.23
C SER A 158 7.32 -8.26 -0.50
N GLU A 159 8.40 -7.95 -1.23
CA GLU A 159 9.70 -7.68 -0.62
C GLU A 159 9.68 -6.42 0.24
N ILE A 160 8.89 -5.40 -0.14
CA ILE A 160 8.70 -4.19 0.65
C ILE A 160 7.94 -4.53 1.94
N PHE A 161 6.95 -5.42 1.87
CA PHE A 161 6.06 -5.77 2.99
C PHE A 161 6.58 -6.95 3.84
N ASN A 162 7.69 -7.59 3.47
CA ASN A 162 8.16 -8.84 4.07
C ASN A 162 8.27 -8.81 5.61
N ASN A 163 8.80 -7.74 6.18
CA ASN A 163 8.91 -7.61 7.64
C ASN A 163 7.55 -7.42 8.31
N LEU A 164 6.61 -6.71 7.67
CA LEU A 164 5.23 -6.61 8.14
C LEU A 164 4.54 -7.97 8.10
N THR A 165 4.64 -8.70 6.99
CA THR A 165 4.06 -10.04 6.84
C THR A 165 4.60 -11.02 7.89
N LYS A 166 5.90 -10.97 8.21
CA LYS A 166 6.47 -11.77 9.30
C LYS A 166 5.88 -11.41 10.66
N LEU A 167 5.66 -10.12 10.92
CA LEU A 167 5.01 -9.67 12.15
C LEU A 167 3.56 -10.16 12.20
N ASP A 168 2.80 -10.02 11.11
CA ASP A 168 1.40 -10.47 11.00
C ASP A 168 1.27 -11.96 11.27
N ASN A 169 2.05 -12.79 10.58
CA ASN A 169 2.02 -14.24 10.78
C ASN A 169 2.34 -14.61 12.25
N LEU A 170 3.30 -13.94 12.89
CA LEU A 170 3.62 -14.19 14.29
C LEU A 170 2.51 -13.73 15.24
N MET A 171 1.76 -12.69 14.90
CA MET A 171 0.61 -12.26 15.70
C MET A 171 -0.56 -13.25 15.58
N GLU A 172 -0.84 -13.74 14.36
CA GLU A 172 -1.83 -14.79 14.10
C GLU A 172 -1.45 -16.10 14.81
N GLU A 173 -0.20 -16.57 14.67
CA GLU A 173 0.30 -17.78 15.34
C GLU A 173 0.19 -17.72 16.87
N LEU A 174 0.23 -16.51 17.43
CA LEU A 174 0.10 -16.26 18.86
C LEU A 174 -1.34 -15.91 19.28
N GLU A 175 -2.27 -15.88 18.34
CA GLU A 175 -3.69 -15.51 18.52
C GLU A 175 -3.83 -14.15 19.22
N ILE A 176 -3.07 -13.15 18.76
CA ILE A 176 -3.13 -11.77 19.27
C ILE A 176 -3.43 -10.73 18.18
N ASP A 177 -3.61 -11.16 16.94
CA ASP A 177 -3.83 -10.34 15.76
C ASP A 177 -5.08 -9.46 15.89
N GLU A 178 -6.22 -10.03 16.30
CA GLU A 178 -7.48 -9.31 16.51
C GLU A 178 -7.34 -8.14 17.48
N GLN A 179 -6.52 -8.30 18.54
CA GLN A 179 -6.32 -7.25 19.54
C GLN A 179 -5.39 -6.12 19.05
N ILE A 180 -4.62 -6.36 17.98
CA ILE A 180 -3.55 -5.47 17.50
C ILE A 180 -3.90 -4.80 16.19
N TRP A 181 -4.44 -5.51 15.20
CA TRP A 181 -4.64 -4.98 13.84
C TRP A 181 -5.52 -3.73 13.80
N ASP A 182 -6.53 -3.67 14.66
CA ASP A 182 -7.42 -2.51 14.73
C ASP A 182 -6.87 -1.32 15.50
N SER A 183 -5.73 -1.48 16.16
CA SER A 183 -5.08 -0.40 16.90
C SER A 183 -4.56 0.69 15.97
N ASP A 184 -4.65 1.95 16.42
CA ASP A 184 -4.00 3.08 15.72
C ASP A 184 -2.52 2.81 15.50
N PHE A 185 -1.90 2.10 16.43
CA PHE A 185 -0.51 1.71 16.35
C PHE A 185 -0.21 0.85 15.11
N TYR A 186 -0.91 -0.27 14.94
CA TYR A 186 -0.71 -1.15 13.79
C TYR A 186 -1.10 -0.46 12.48
N LYS A 187 -2.20 0.31 12.49
CA LYS A 187 -2.64 1.12 11.34
C LYS A 187 -1.55 2.10 10.88
N ASN A 188 -0.77 2.68 11.79
CA ASN A 188 0.37 3.52 11.44
C ASN A 188 1.55 2.73 10.85
N ILE A 189 1.83 1.51 11.35
CA ILE A 189 2.83 0.62 10.71
C ILE A 189 2.40 0.33 9.27
N LEU A 190 1.20 -0.19 9.08
CA LEU A 190 0.66 -0.54 7.76
C LEU A 190 0.68 0.67 6.81
N SER A 191 0.27 1.84 7.30
CA SER A 191 0.30 3.09 6.52
C SER A 191 1.72 3.45 6.09
N ALA A 192 2.70 3.36 6.99
CA ALA A 192 4.10 3.61 6.65
C ALA A 192 4.62 2.63 5.58
N TYR A 193 4.21 1.36 5.60
CA TYR A 193 4.52 0.41 4.52
C TYR A 193 3.85 0.76 3.18
N LYS A 194 2.57 1.15 3.20
CA LYS A 194 1.85 1.60 1.99
C LYS A 194 2.54 2.82 1.36
N TYR A 195 2.96 3.79 2.17
CA TYR A 195 3.66 4.98 1.67
C TYR A 195 5.11 4.72 1.26
N SER A 196 5.83 3.80 1.93
CA SER A 196 7.16 3.38 1.49
C SER A 196 7.10 2.68 0.13
N ALA A 197 6.08 1.85 -0.11
CA ALA A 197 5.84 1.24 -1.42
C ALA A 197 5.58 2.30 -2.50
N CYS A 198 4.72 3.29 -2.23
CA CYS A 198 4.48 4.41 -3.14
C CYS A 198 5.75 5.21 -3.44
N LEU A 199 6.58 5.52 -2.42
CA LEU A 199 7.85 6.23 -2.60
C LEU A 199 8.85 5.42 -3.44
N THR A 200 8.92 4.11 -3.22
CA THR A 200 9.80 3.21 -3.97
C THR A 200 9.36 3.14 -5.44
N LEU A 201 8.06 2.97 -5.70
CA LEU A 201 7.51 3.00 -7.05
C LEU A 201 7.73 4.36 -7.73
N HIS A 202 7.54 5.47 -7.01
CA HIS A 202 7.84 6.81 -7.52
C HIS A 202 9.28 6.92 -8.02
N GLU A 203 10.24 6.43 -7.23
CA GLU A 203 11.65 6.41 -7.63
C GLU A 203 11.90 5.56 -8.88
N VAL A 204 11.25 4.40 -8.99
CA VAL A 204 11.37 3.53 -10.17
C VAL A 204 10.80 4.21 -11.42
N PHE A 205 9.60 4.80 -11.34
CA PHE A 205 9.01 5.55 -12.45
C PHE A 205 9.83 6.80 -12.82
N GLU A 206 10.36 7.51 -11.83
CA GLU A 206 11.25 8.67 -12.04
C GLU A 206 12.51 8.26 -12.83
N LYS A 207 13.11 7.11 -12.51
CA LYS A 207 14.28 6.56 -13.23
C LYS A 207 13.96 6.06 -14.64
N LEU A 208 12.82 5.39 -14.82
CA LEU A 208 12.39 4.89 -16.13
C LEU A 208 12.01 6.03 -17.08
N GLY A 209 11.51 7.14 -16.54
CA GLY A 209 11.24 8.37 -17.26
C GLY A 209 10.04 8.30 -18.21
N ASN A 210 9.79 9.41 -18.91
CA ASN A 210 8.56 9.61 -19.69
C ASN A 210 8.44 8.69 -20.92
N ASN A 211 9.55 8.09 -21.37
CA ASN A 211 9.56 7.21 -22.55
C ASN A 211 8.96 5.82 -22.27
N LEU A 212 8.74 5.46 -21.00
CA LEU A 212 8.18 4.16 -20.63
C LEU A 212 6.85 3.88 -21.35
N PHE A 213 6.04 4.92 -21.60
CA PHE A 213 4.70 4.80 -22.19
C PHE A 213 4.64 5.29 -23.66
N SER A 214 5.77 5.39 -24.36
CA SER A 214 5.82 6.02 -25.70
C SER A 214 4.97 5.31 -26.77
N GLU A 215 4.71 4.02 -26.58
CA GLU A 215 3.92 3.18 -27.50
C GLU A 215 2.45 3.05 -27.10
N ILE A 216 2.07 3.60 -25.93
CA ILE A 216 0.68 3.63 -25.46
C ILE A 216 0.06 4.95 -25.87
N SER A 217 -1.16 4.91 -26.40
CA SER A 217 -1.92 6.15 -26.63
C SER A 217 -2.31 6.75 -25.28
N ILE A 218 -1.66 7.86 -24.90
CA ILE A 218 -1.91 8.53 -23.61
C ILE A 218 -2.50 9.92 -23.83
N ALA A 219 -3.42 10.30 -22.94
CA ALA A 219 -3.80 11.69 -22.75
C ALA A 219 -2.95 12.25 -21.60
N LYS A 220 -2.39 13.44 -21.82
CA LYS A 220 -1.49 14.08 -20.85
C LYS A 220 -2.26 15.12 -20.04
N PRO A 221 -2.00 15.22 -18.72
CA PRO A 221 -1.12 14.35 -17.93
C PRO A 221 -1.69 12.94 -17.73
N LEU A 222 -0.82 11.92 -17.75
CA LEU A 222 -1.14 10.54 -17.37
C LEU A 222 -0.79 10.35 -15.90
N TYR A 223 -1.78 9.99 -15.09
CA TYR A 223 -1.62 9.79 -13.65
C TYR A 223 -1.50 8.32 -13.29
N ILE A 224 -0.59 7.99 -12.37
CA ILE A 224 -0.41 6.63 -11.85
C ILE A 224 -0.72 6.66 -10.36
N TYR A 225 -1.60 5.77 -9.93
CA TYR A 225 -2.01 5.58 -8.55
C TYR A 225 -1.70 4.17 -8.07
N LEU A 226 -1.54 4.00 -6.76
CA LEU A 226 -1.53 2.71 -6.09
C LEU A 226 -2.77 2.65 -5.20
N ASN A 227 -3.47 1.52 -5.23
CA ASN A 227 -4.57 1.22 -4.31
C ASN A 227 -4.62 -0.29 -4.02
N GLU A 228 -5.10 -0.61 -2.84
CA GLU A 228 -5.61 -1.95 -2.56
C GLU A 228 -7.00 -2.04 -3.20
N HIS A 229 -7.36 -3.17 -3.81
CA HIS A 229 -8.62 -3.32 -4.57
C HIS A 229 -9.82 -2.65 -3.87
N ASP A 230 -10.56 -1.83 -4.61
CA ASP A 230 -11.75 -1.09 -4.15
C ASP A 230 -11.54 -0.14 -2.94
N LEU A 231 -10.29 0.13 -2.55
CA LEU A 231 -9.95 1.09 -1.50
C LEU A 231 -9.43 2.42 -2.05
N GLU A 232 -9.22 3.36 -1.15
CA GLU A 232 -8.65 4.68 -1.41
C GLU A 232 -7.30 4.57 -2.15
N ALA A 233 -7.11 5.46 -3.12
CA ALA A 233 -5.92 5.49 -3.96
C ALA A 233 -4.95 6.59 -3.50
N MET A 234 -3.67 6.43 -3.84
CA MET A 234 -2.66 7.46 -3.63
C MET A 234 -1.82 7.66 -4.89
N ASN A 235 -1.52 8.91 -5.25
CA ASN A 235 -0.65 9.19 -6.40
C ASN A 235 0.74 8.62 -6.18
N VAL A 236 1.23 7.90 -7.18
CA VAL A 236 2.60 7.41 -7.26
C VAL A 236 3.42 8.30 -8.20
N PHE A 237 2.93 8.56 -9.41
CA PHE A 237 3.70 9.27 -10.43
C PHE A 237 2.78 9.95 -11.46
N CYS A 238 3.33 10.88 -12.24
CA CYS A 238 2.64 11.60 -13.29
C CYS A 238 3.56 11.81 -14.50
N ILE A 239 3.03 11.54 -15.70
CA ILE A 239 3.74 11.75 -16.97
C ILE A 239 3.12 12.94 -17.71
N TYR A 240 3.98 13.78 -18.28
CA TYR A 240 3.65 15.01 -18.98
C TYR A 240 4.22 15.05 -20.41
#